data_AF-A0A9D7K4R8-F1
#
_entry.id   AF-A0A9D7K4R8-F1
#
_cell.length_a   1.000
_cell.length_b   1.000
_cell.length_c   1.000
_cell.angle_alpha   90.00
_cell.angle_beta   90.00
_cell.angle_gamma   90.00
#
_symmetry.space_group_name_H-M   'P 1'
#
loop_
_entity.id
_entity.type
_entity.pdbx_description
1 polymer ?
#
loop_
_entity_poly.entity_id
_entity_poly.type
_entity_poly.pdbx_seq_one_letter_code
_entity_poly.pdbx_strand_id
1 'polypeptide(L)'
;MEQFPLTPTAFSGEPRVAPPDSAFNWLRQGWAVFIANPGLWLAISVLLLVVFFGLQIVPVIGALAANLLMPILAAGMLHAIRRLSDEGQFEIGDLFAGFQQQTGPLIMLGVIYMAGWLVIGLIVMVLAGGSIAGGLIAGVAGQPGVGAGIGLGGIAIAGLLSLLLGIPLLMAICFAPALVYFNDMAPVPALKASFAANMKNWLVMMVFGLIVLVLSFFAALPMGLGFLVLMPVLFGALYAAYKDIFLG
;
A
#
# COMPACT_ATOMS: atom_id res chain seq x y z
N MET A 1 15.59 33.30 34.55
CA MET A 1 15.25 33.19 33.12
C MET A 1 14.73 31.78 32.92
N GLU A 2 13.41 31.60 32.92
CA GLU A 2 12.80 30.29 32.65
C GLU A 2 13.05 29.95 31.18
N GLN A 3 13.65 28.78 30.93
CA GLN A 3 13.84 28.27 29.58
C GLN A 3 12.46 28.04 28.96
N PHE A 4 12.09 28.88 27.99
CA PHE A 4 10.91 28.67 27.16
C PHE A 4 11.07 27.30 26.46
N PRO A 5 10.22 26.30 26.73
CA PRO A 5 10.38 24.99 26.12
C PRO A 5 9.90 25.07 24.67
N LEU A 6 10.79 25.49 23.77
CA LEU A 6 10.63 25.35 22.33
C LEU A 6 11.06 23.96 21.85
N THR A 7 11.02 22.93 22.70
CA THR A 7 11.15 21.57 22.19
C THR A 7 9.87 21.31 21.39
N PRO A 8 9.93 21.20 20.05
CA PRO A 8 8.75 20.84 19.28
C PRO A 8 8.23 19.53 19.86
N THR A 9 6.97 19.48 20.24
CA THR A 9 6.35 18.22 20.66
C THR A 9 6.57 17.23 19.53
N ALA A 10 7.33 16.17 19.81
CA ALA A 10 7.55 15.11 18.85
C ALA A 10 6.19 14.62 18.34
N PHE A 11 6.07 14.40 17.04
CA PHE A 11 4.83 13.97 16.40
C PHE A 11 4.28 12.73 17.13
N SER A 12 3.11 12.87 17.76
CA SER A 12 2.56 11.86 18.68
C SER A 12 2.06 10.60 17.96
N GLY A 13 1.80 10.69 16.65
CA GLY A 13 1.23 9.60 15.86
C GLY A 13 -0.22 9.27 16.22
N GLU A 14 -0.90 10.09 17.02
CA GLU A 14 -2.30 9.86 17.39
C GLU A 14 -3.24 10.28 16.24
N PRO A 15 -4.03 9.34 15.68
CA PRO A 15 -4.95 9.66 14.60
C PRO A 15 -6.25 10.25 15.13
N ARG A 16 -6.80 11.28 14.45
CA ARG A 16 -8.20 11.71 14.68
C ARG A 16 -9.19 10.79 13.96
N VAL A 17 -10.48 10.97 14.25
CA VAL A 17 -11.57 10.30 13.50
C VAL A 17 -12.04 11.24 12.39
N ALA A 18 -11.93 10.80 11.14
CA ALA A 18 -12.44 11.50 9.97
C ALA A 18 -13.86 11.00 9.63
N PRO A 19 -14.78 11.90 9.23
CA PRO A 19 -16.12 11.50 8.86
C PRO A 19 -16.14 10.73 7.52
N PRO A 20 -17.16 9.90 7.25
CA PRO A 20 -17.19 9.00 6.09
C PRO A 20 -17.09 9.70 4.72
N ASP A 21 -17.58 10.94 4.62
CA ASP A 21 -17.56 11.75 3.41
C ASP A 21 -16.14 12.26 3.06
N SER A 22 -15.20 12.23 4.03
CA SER A 22 -13.80 12.59 3.80
C SER A 22 -13.16 11.75 2.70
N ALA A 23 -13.58 10.49 2.52
CA ALA A 23 -13.12 9.64 1.43
C ALA A 23 -13.29 10.30 0.05
N PHE A 24 -14.41 10.98 -0.19
CA PHE A 24 -14.65 11.71 -1.43
C PHE A 24 -13.77 12.96 -1.54
N ASN A 25 -13.54 13.66 -0.43
CA ASN A 25 -12.65 14.82 -0.41
C ASN A 25 -11.20 14.43 -0.68
N TRP A 26 -10.72 13.31 -0.13
CA TRP A 26 -9.39 12.78 -0.39
C TRP A 26 -9.23 12.38 -1.86
N LEU A 27 -10.20 11.68 -2.45
CA LEU A 27 -10.17 11.36 -3.87
C LEU A 27 -10.23 12.60 -4.77
N ARG A 28 -11.02 13.62 -4.39
CA ARG A 28 -11.04 14.90 -5.10
C ARG A 28 -9.67 15.59 -5.06
N GLN A 29 -9.00 15.58 -3.92
CA GLN A 29 -7.64 16.10 -3.79
C GLN A 29 -6.63 15.27 -4.61
N GLY A 30 -6.76 13.94 -4.61
CA GLY A 30 -5.97 13.08 -5.48
C GLY A 30 -6.15 13.39 -6.97
N TRP A 31 -7.39 13.64 -7.39
CA TRP A 31 -7.66 14.08 -8.76
C TRP A 31 -7.05 15.46 -9.04
N ALA A 32 -7.15 16.39 -8.09
CA ALA A 32 -6.53 17.72 -8.18
C ALA A 32 -5.00 17.63 -8.35
N VAL A 33 -4.35 16.73 -7.61
CA VAL A 33 -2.91 16.44 -7.73
C VAL A 33 -2.57 15.99 -9.15
N PHE A 34 -3.34 15.07 -9.73
CA PHE A 34 -3.11 14.59 -11.09
C PHE A 34 -3.28 15.70 -12.14
N ILE A 35 -4.37 16.46 -12.08
CA ILE A 35 -4.66 17.51 -13.08
C ILE A 35 -3.72 18.72 -12.98
N ALA A 36 -3.01 18.90 -11.86
CA ALA A 36 -2.03 19.97 -11.70
C ALA A 36 -0.87 19.84 -12.70
N ASN A 37 -0.40 18.61 -12.96
CA ASN A 37 0.59 18.34 -14.01
C ASN A 37 0.46 16.90 -14.56
N PRO A 38 -0.50 16.64 -15.46
CA PRO A 38 -0.77 15.29 -15.97
C PRO A 38 0.42 14.69 -16.69
N GLY A 39 1.16 15.49 -17.47
CA GLY A 39 2.29 15.01 -18.27
C GLY A 39 3.41 14.45 -17.40
N LEU A 40 3.75 15.16 -16.33
CA LEU A 40 4.78 14.72 -15.40
C LEU A 40 4.33 13.50 -14.58
N TRP A 41 3.07 13.47 -14.13
CA TRP A 41 2.52 12.31 -13.44
C TRP A 41 2.47 11.06 -14.31
N LEU A 42 2.09 11.19 -15.59
CA LEU A 42 2.13 10.08 -16.54
C LEU A 42 3.57 9.58 -16.73
N ALA A 43 4.55 10.48 -16.83
CA ALA A 43 5.96 10.10 -16.93
C ALA A 43 6.43 9.32 -15.69
N ILE A 44 6.07 9.77 -14.48
CA ILE A 44 6.37 9.06 -13.23
C ILE A 44 5.67 7.69 -13.19
N SER A 45 4.39 7.60 -13.56
CA SER A 45 3.66 6.34 -13.60
C SER A 45 4.26 5.34 -14.59
N VAL A 46 4.66 5.81 -15.78
CA VAL A 46 5.36 4.97 -16.77
C VAL A 46 6.71 4.51 -16.23
N LEU A 47 7.48 5.40 -15.61
CA LEU A 47 8.76 5.06 -14.99
C LEU A 47 8.58 3.99 -13.90
N LEU A 48 7.57 4.14 -13.04
CA LEU A 48 7.21 3.14 -12.03
C LEU A 48 6.89 1.78 -12.68
N LEU A 49 6.07 1.76 -13.73
CA LEU A 49 5.77 0.51 -14.45
C LEU A 49 7.02 -0.13 -15.05
N VAL A 50 7.91 0.65 -15.66
CA VAL A 50 9.17 0.16 -16.22
C VAL A 50 10.05 -0.44 -15.12
N VAL A 51 10.16 0.21 -13.96
CA VAL A 51 10.89 -0.31 -12.81
C VAL A 51 10.27 -1.63 -12.33
N PHE A 52 8.96 -1.68 -12.09
CA PHE A 52 8.31 -2.89 -11.62
C PHE A 52 8.39 -4.04 -12.63
N PHE A 53 8.13 -3.80 -13.91
CA PHE A 53 8.26 -4.82 -14.94
C PHE A 53 9.70 -5.29 -15.13
N GLY A 54 10.67 -4.37 -15.09
CA GLY A 54 12.10 -4.69 -15.15
C GLY A 54 12.53 -5.61 -14.00
N LEU A 55 12.00 -5.38 -12.79
CA LEU A 55 12.23 -6.26 -11.65
C LEU A 55 11.64 -7.65 -11.88
N GLN A 56 10.43 -7.77 -12.43
CA GLN A 56 9.79 -9.07 -12.67
C GLN A 56 10.54 -9.96 -13.69
N ILE A 57 11.49 -9.42 -14.45
CA ILE A 57 12.35 -10.21 -15.37
C ILE A 57 13.22 -11.20 -14.58
N VAL A 58 13.65 -10.85 -13.37
CA VAL A 58 14.50 -11.71 -12.53
C VAL A 58 13.60 -12.52 -11.59
N PRO A 59 13.42 -13.83 -11.80
CA PRO A 59 12.55 -14.64 -10.95
C PRO A 59 13.03 -14.62 -9.51
N VAL A 60 12.09 -14.63 -8.57
CA VAL A 60 12.33 -14.60 -7.12
C VAL A 60 12.99 -13.30 -6.65
N ILE A 61 14.24 -13.02 -7.04
CA ILE A 61 15.02 -11.85 -6.59
C ILE A 61 14.31 -10.54 -6.98
N GLY A 62 13.77 -10.47 -8.19
CA GLY A 62 13.02 -9.32 -8.67
C GLY A 62 11.76 -9.03 -7.86
N ALA A 63 11.02 -10.09 -7.51
CA ALA A 63 9.83 -9.96 -6.67
C ALA A 63 10.19 -9.50 -5.25
N LEU A 64 11.28 -10.00 -4.67
CA LEU A 64 11.78 -9.52 -3.38
C LEU A 64 12.18 -8.04 -3.48
N ALA A 65 13.02 -7.68 -4.45
CA ALA A 65 13.44 -6.30 -4.67
C ALA A 65 12.25 -5.35 -4.86
N ALA A 66 11.21 -5.74 -5.59
CA ALA A 66 9.99 -4.95 -5.74
C ALA A 66 9.30 -4.65 -4.40
N ASN A 67 9.25 -5.62 -3.48
CA ASN A 67 8.68 -5.41 -2.14
C ASN A 67 9.54 -4.46 -1.28
N LEU A 68 10.87 -4.52 -1.40
CA LEU A 68 11.77 -3.60 -0.70
C LEU A 68 11.71 -2.17 -1.27
N LEU A 69 11.54 -2.05 -2.58
CA LEU A 69 11.49 -0.77 -3.27
C LEU A 69 10.15 -0.06 -3.10
N MET A 70 9.07 -0.80 -2.83
CA MET A 70 7.72 -0.23 -2.76
C MET A 70 7.60 0.92 -1.74
N PRO A 71 8.07 0.81 -0.48
CA PRO A 71 7.98 1.93 0.46
C PRO A 71 8.88 3.10 0.09
N ILE A 72 10.03 2.84 -0.56
CA ILE A 72 10.94 3.89 -1.03
C ILE A 72 10.28 4.72 -2.13
N LEU A 73 9.73 4.05 -3.14
CA LEU A 73 9.05 4.70 -4.26
C LEU A 73 7.74 5.36 -3.80
N ALA A 74 7.02 4.75 -2.85
CA ALA A 74 5.85 5.36 -2.21
C ALA A 74 6.22 6.66 -1.49
N ALA A 75 7.33 6.69 -0.74
CA ALA A 75 7.81 7.91 -0.11
C ALA A 75 8.20 8.98 -1.15
N GLY A 76 8.83 8.59 -2.27
CA GLY A 76 9.11 9.49 -3.38
C GLY A 76 7.85 10.09 -4.03
N MET A 77 6.82 9.26 -4.26
CA MET A 77 5.51 9.74 -4.74
C MET A 77 4.91 10.76 -3.78
N LEU A 78 4.90 10.46 -2.48
CA LEU A 78 4.40 11.37 -1.45
C LEU A 78 5.23 12.66 -1.38
N HIS A 79 6.56 12.57 -1.54
CA HIS A 79 7.45 13.72 -1.58
C HIS A 79 7.14 14.63 -2.77
N ALA A 80 6.95 14.08 -3.96
CA ALA A 80 6.54 14.83 -5.14
C ALA A 80 5.21 15.57 -4.92
N ILE A 81 4.24 14.93 -4.26
CA ILE A 81 2.95 15.57 -3.92
C ILE A 81 3.14 16.71 -2.91
N ARG A 82 4.01 16.52 -1.91
CA ARG A 82 4.35 17.57 -0.95
C ARG A 82 5.03 18.76 -1.63
N ARG A 83 6.03 18.55 -2.49
CA ARG A 83 6.66 19.63 -3.27
C ARG A 83 5.66 20.34 -4.18
N LEU A 84 4.79 19.59 -4.86
CA LEU A 84 3.73 20.19 -5.66
C LEU A 84 2.79 21.07 -4.80
N SER A 85 2.48 20.66 -3.57
CA SER A 85 1.62 21.42 -2.65
C SER A 85 2.32 22.66 -2.07
N ASP A 86 3.59 22.54 -1.70
CA ASP A 86 4.35 23.57 -0.99
C ASP A 86 5.02 24.57 -1.95
N GLU A 87 5.54 24.10 -3.09
CA GLU A 87 6.33 24.87 -4.07
C GLU A 87 5.59 25.07 -5.41
N GLY A 88 4.47 24.39 -5.66
CA GLY A 88 3.72 24.47 -6.91
C GLY A 88 4.34 23.71 -8.09
N GLN A 89 5.47 23.02 -7.88
CA GLN A 89 6.18 22.26 -8.89
C GLN A 89 6.88 21.04 -8.30
N PHE A 90 7.16 20.05 -9.15
CA PHE A 90 7.89 18.82 -8.83
C PHE A 90 8.58 18.32 -10.11
N GLU A 91 9.45 17.32 -9.97
CA GLU A 91 10.25 16.73 -11.05
C GLU A 91 10.21 15.19 -11.01
N ILE A 92 10.58 14.54 -12.11
CA ILE A 92 10.64 13.06 -12.17
C ILE A 92 11.61 12.51 -11.11
N GLY A 93 12.69 13.25 -10.83
CA GLY A 93 13.71 12.88 -9.83
C GLY A 93 13.16 12.73 -8.41
N ASP A 94 12.06 13.41 -8.08
CA ASP A 94 11.44 13.35 -6.75
C ASP A 94 10.93 11.93 -6.41
N LEU A 95 10.65 11.10 -7.43
CA LEU A 95 10.32 9.69 -7.25
C LEU A 95 11.40 8.92 -6.47
N PHE A 96 12.66 9.34 -6.58
CA PHE A 96 13.80 8.69 -5.94
C PHE A 96 14.18 9.34 -4.61
N ALA A 97 13.41 10.29 -4.09
CA ALA A 97 13.74 11.00 -2.86
C ALA A 97 13.86 10.07 -1.63
N GLY A 98 13.10 8.97 -1.58
CA GLY A 98 13.22 7.95 -0.53
C GLY A 98 14.57 7.19 -0.53
N PHE A 99 15.36 7.26 -1.60
CA PHE A 99 16.75 6.75 -1.63
C PHE A 99 17.76 7.74 -1.06
N GLN A 100 17.37 9.00 -0.88
CA GLN A 100 18.22 10.05 -0.35
C GLN A 100 17.90 10.37 1.11
N GLN A 101 16.63 10.25 1.50
CA GLN A 101 16.16 10.53 2.86
C GLN A 101 15.40 9.33 3.43
N GLN A 102 15.67 9.02 4.70
CA GLN A 102 15.03 7.93 5.45
C GLN A 102 15.09 6.54 4.77
N THR A 103 16.12 6.29 3.96
CA THR A 103 16.25 5.05 3.17
C THR A 103 16.32 3.80 4.03
N GLY A 104 17.12 3.80 5.10
CA GLY A 104 17.23 2.64 6.00
C GLY A 104 15.88 2.25 6.61
N PRO A 105 15.16 3.19 7.27
CA PRO A 105 13.82 2.96 7.76
C PRO A 105 12.79 2.54 6.70
N LEU A 106 12.83 3.13 5.49
CA LEU A 106 11.94 2.75 4.39
C LEU A 106 12.21 1.33 3.87
N ILE A 107 13.49 0.94 3.75
CA ILE A 107 13.88 -0.45 3.43
C ILE A 107 13.35 -1.39 4.51
N MET A 108 13.48 -1.01 5.79
CA MET A 108 12.97 -1.83 6.90
C MET A 108 11.45 -2.02 6.83
N LEU A 109 10.68 -0.99 6.45
CA LEU A 109 9.26 -1.16 6.15
C LEU A 109 9.03 -2.20 5.05
N GLY A 110 9.85 -2.18 3.99
CA GLY A 110 9.77 -3.13 2.88
C GLY A 110 10.08 -4.56 3.32
N VAL A 111 11.09 -4.74 4.18
CA VAL A 111 11.44 -6.03 4.79
C VAL A 111 10.31 -6.56 5.66
N ILE A 112 9.72 -5.72 6.52
CA ILE A 112 8.60 -6.13 7.38
C ILE A 112 7.37 -6.49 6.55
N TYR A 113 7.07 -5.68 5.52
CA TYR A 113 5.96 -5.94 4.59
C TYR A 113 6.15 -7.26 3.84
N MET A 114 7.35 -7.48 3.30
CA MET A 114 7.73 -8.71 2.62
C MET A 114 7.63 -9.92 3.56
N ALA A 115 8.16 -9.81 4.79
CA ALA A 115 8.06 -10.86 5.79
C ALA A 115 6.59 -11.19 6.12
N GLY A 116 5.73 -10.17 6.22
CA GLY A 116 4.28 -10.36 6.38
C GLY A 116 3.67 -11.19 5.25
N TRP A 117 3.94 -10.84 4.00
CA TRP A 117 3.47 -11.61 2.84
C TRP A 117 4.06 -13.01 2.76
N LEU A 118 5.32 -13.20 3.15
CA LEU A 118 5.93 -14.53 3.21
C LEU A 118 5.24 -15.42 4.25
N VAL A 119 4.94 -14.89 5.45
CA VAL A 119 4.20 -15.63 6.47
C VAL A 119 2.80 -16.00 5.98
N ILE A 120 2.07 -15.05 5.37
CA ILE A 120 0.76 -15.31 4.78
C ILE A 120 0.87 -16.37 3.68
N GLY A 121 1.84 -16.23 2.79
CA GLY A 121 2.09 -17.17 1.69
C GLY A 121 2.41 -18.58 2.17
N LEU A 122 3.18 -18.74 3.25
CA LEU A 122 3.47 -20.04 3.86
C LEU A 122 2.21 -20.69 4.43
N ILE A 123 1.37 -19.93 5.13
CA ILE A 123 0.09 -20.43 5.67
C ILE A 123 -0.81 -20.89 4.52
N VAL A 124 -0.94 -20.07 3.48
CA VAL A 124 -1.73 -20.37 2.28
C VAL A 124 -1.19 -21.60 1.56
N MET A 125 0.14 -21.72 1.41
CA MET A 125 0.78 -22.86 0.77
C MET A 125 0.50 -24.17 1.52
N VAL A 126 0.58 -24.17 2.85
CA VAL A 126 0.30 -25.38 3.65
C VAL A 126 -1.17 -25.79 3.52
N LEU A 127 -2.10 -24.84 3.56
CA LEU A 127 -3.53 -25.11 3.45
C LEU A 127 -3.95 -25.53 2.03
N ALA A 128 -3.49 -24.81 1.01
CA ALA A 128 -3.76 -25.12 -0.39
C ALA A 128 -3.05 -26.43 -0.80
N GLY A 129 -1.80 -26.63 -0.40
CA GLY A 129 -1.03 -27.84 -0.67
C GLY A 129 -1.64 -29.07 0.00
N GLY A 130 -2.04 -28.96 1.27
CA GLY A 130 -2.73 -30.04 1.99
C GLY A 130 -4.09 -30.40 1.40
N SER A 131 -4.86 -29.41 0.95
CA SER A 131 -6.15 -29.65 0.29
C SER A 131 -6.01 -30.23 -1.11
N ILE A 132 -5.03 -29.79 -1.91
CA ILE A 132 -4.72 -30.41 -3.20
C ILE A 132 -4.29 -31.86 -2.98
N ALA A 133 -3.38 -32.12 -2.03
CA ALA A 133 -2.93 -33.48 -1.72
C ALA A 133 -4.10 -34.38 -1.25
N GLY A 134 -4.95 -33.89 -0.34
CA GLY A 134 -6.14 -34.61 0.11
C GLY A 134 -7.14 -34.87 -1.01
N GLY A 135 -7.32 -33.88 -1.90
CA GLY A 135 -8.18 -34.02 -3.08
C GLY A 135 -7.68 -35.07 -4.06
N LEU A 136 -6.37 -35.11 -4.31
CA LEU A 136 -5.72 -36.13 -5.13
C LEU A 136 -5.88 -37.53 -4.52
N ILE A 137 -5.68 -37.67 -3.21
CA ILE A 137 -5.84 -38.94 -2.49
C ILE A 137 -7.28 -39.46 -2.62
N ALA A 138 -8.29 -38.61 -2.41
CA ALA A 138 -9.69 -38.98 -2.60
C ALA A 138 -10.02 -39.33 -4.07
N GLY A 139 -9.40 -38.62 -5.03
CA GLY A 139 -9.53 -38.92 -6.46
C GLY A 139 -9.02 -40.31 -6.82
N VAL A 140 -7.81 -40.67 -6.38
CA VAL A 140 -7.22 -42.00 -6.66
C VAL A 140 -7.94 -43.12 -5.90
N ALA A 141 -8.57 -42.81 -4.77
CA ALA A 141 -9.42 -43.74 -4.01
C ALA A 141 -10.80 -43.99 -4.65
N GLY A 142 -11.05 -43.50 -5.87
CA GLY A 142 -12.31 -43.72 -6.59
C GLY A 142 -13.43 -42.75 -6.21
N GLN A 143 -13.12 -41.66 -5.50
CA GLN A 143 -14.09 -40.63 -5.09
C GLN A 143 -13.77 -39.27 -5.73
N PRO A 144 -13.79 -39.14 -7.07
CA PRO A 144 -13.37 -37.92 -7.77
C PRO A 144 -14.21 -36.69 -7.40
N GLY A 145 -15.51 -36.85 -7.12
CA GLY A 145 -16.37 -35.74 -6.68
C GLY A 145 -15.99 -35.20 -5.29
N VAL A 146 -15.64 -36.08 -4.35
CA VAL A 146 -15.13 -35.70 -3.03
C VAL A 146 -13.75 -35.07 -3.14
N GLY A 147 -12.88 -35.65 -3.98
CA GLY A 147 -11.54 -35.12 -4.24
C GLY A 147 -11.56 -33.69 -4.80
N ALA A 148 -12.42 -33.43 -5.78
CA ALA A 148 -12.62 -32.09 -6.33
C ALA A 148 -13.15 -31.10 -5.27
N GLY A 149 -14.10 -31.53 -4.42
CA GLY A 149 -14.62 -30.73 -3.33
C GLY A 149 -13.56 -30.33 -2.29
N ILE A 150 -12.70 -31.27 -1.89
CA ILE A 150 -11.59 -31.02 -0.96
C ILE A 150 -10.57 -30.05 -1.59
N GLY A 151 -10.15 -30.30 -2.83
CA GLY A 151 -9.16 -29.46 -3.51
C GLY A 151 -9.65 -28.04 -3.73
N LEU A 152 -10.81 -27.86 -4.37
CA LEU A 152 -11.37 -26.54 -4.66
C LEU A 152 -11.78 -25.79 -3.39
N GLY A 153 -12.42 -26.49 -2.44
CA GLY A 153 -12.83 -25.90 -1.16
C GLY A 153 -11.64 -25.41 -0.35
N GLY A 154 -10.55 -26.19 -0.29
CA GLY A 154 -9.34 -25.77 0.42
C GLY A 154 -8.61 -24.62 -0.25
N ILE A 155 -8.55 -24.57 -1.59
CA ILE A 155 -8.01 -23.42 -2.33
C ILE A 155 -8.86 -22.16 -2.05
N ALA A 156 -10.18 -22.28 -2.05
CA ALA A 156 -11.07 -21.15 -1.76
C ALA A 156 -10.87 -20.62 -0.32
N ILE A 157 -10.80 -21.52 0.67
CA ILE A 157 -10.52 -21.16 2.07
C ILE A 157 -9.15 -20.51 2.20
N ALA A 158 -8.12 -21.05 1.54
CA ALA A 158 -6.78 -20.48 1.58
C ALA A 158 -6.74 -19.08 0.94
N GLY A 159 -7.46 -18.86 -0.16
CA GLY A 159 -7.62 -17.55 -0.78
C GLY A 159 -8.33 -16.55 0.13
N LEU A 160 -9.45 -16.95 0.77
CA LEU A 160 -10.17 -16.11 1.73
C LEU A 160 -9.29 -15.75 2.94
N LEU A 161 -8.51 -16.71 3.45
CA LEU A 161 -7.59 -16.46 4.55
C LEU A 161 -6.47 -15.48 4.13
N SER A 162 -5.94 -15.62 2.91
CA SER A 162 -4.98 -14.67 2.36
C SER A 162 -5.54 -13.25 2.31
N LEU A 163 -6.79 -13.08 1.90
CA LEU A 163 -7.45 -11.77 1.87
C LEU A 163 -7.65 -11.23 3.29
N LEU A 164 -8.12 -12.07 4.21
CA LEU A 164 -8.36 -11.71 5.60
C LEU A 164 -7.09 -11.25 6.32
N LEU A 165 -5.96 -11.94 6.11
CA LEU A 165 -4.66 -11.58 6.68
C LEU A 165 -3.96 -10.44 5.94
N GLY A 166 -4.23 -10.31 4.63
CA GLY A 166 -3.69 -9.22 3.81
C GLY A 166 -4.24 -7.86 4.20
N ILE A 167 -5.51 -7.77 4.61
CA ILE A 167 -6.15 -6.51 5.04
C ILE A 167 -5.38 -5.83 6.19
N PRO A 168 -5.11 -6.47 7.34
CA PRO A 168 -4.29 -5.91 8.41
C PRO A 168 -2.89 -5.45 7.95
N LEU A 169 -2.26 -6.21 7.06
CA LEU A 169 -0.94 -5.86 6.53
C LEU A 169 -1.00 -4.60 5.66
N LEU A 170 -2.03 -4.47 4.82
CA LEU A 170 -2.29 -3.27 4.03
C LEU A 170 -2.61 -2.07 4.92
N MET A 171 -3.43 -2.24 5.97
CA MET A 171 -3.70 -1.20 6.97
C MET A 171 -2.42 -0.73 7.66
N ALA A 172 -1.49 -1.64 7.96
CA ALA A 172 -0.22 -1.30 8.58
C ALA A 172 0.70 -0.51 7.65
N ILE A 173 0.76 -0.86 6.35
CA ILE A 173 1.66 -0.17 5.41
C ILE A 173 1.09 1.12 4.82
N CYS A 174 -0.24 1.28 4.79
CA CYS A 174 -0.93 2.36 4.07
C CYS A 174 -0.35 3.77 4.36
N PHE A 175 -0.17 4.13 5.63
CA PHE A 175 0.39 5.43 6.04
C PHE A 175 1.84 5.34 6.50
N ALA A 176 2.41 4.14 6.68
CA ALA A 176 3.73 3.98 7.27
C ALA A 176 4.86 4.68 6.48
N PRO A 177 4.93 4.61 5.13
CA PRO A 177 5.93 5.37 4.37
C PRO A 177 5.82 6.88 4.60
N ALA A 178 4.60 7.43 4.69
CA ALA A 178 4.39 8.85 4.97
C ALA A 178 4.90 9.22 6.36
N LEU A 179 4.56 8.42 7.37
CA LEU A 179 4.96 8.64 8.76
C LEU A 179 6.47 8.53 8.97
N VAL A 180 7.12 7.56 8.32
CA VAL A 180 8.57 7.41 8.37
C VAL A 180 9.26 8.58 7.65
N TYR A 181 8.79 8.93 6.46
CA TYR A 181 9.46 9.90 5.61
C TYR A 181 9.23 11.36 6.04
N PHE A 182 8.03 11.72 6.52
CA PHE A 182 7.69 13.09 6.90
C PHE A 182 7.80 13.40 8.39
N ASN A 183 7.73 12.39 9.26
CA ASN A 183 7.73 12.58 10.71
C ASN A 183 8.90 11.87 11.41
N ASP A 184 9.86 11.35 10.65
CA ASP A 184 11.05 10.63 11.15
C ASP A 184 10.70 9.50 12.14
N MET A 185 9.50 8.89 12.01
CA MET A 185 9.08 7.81 12.88
C MET A 185 9.88 6.55 12.59
N ALA A 186 10.22 5.78 13.64
CA ALA A 186 10.79 4.46 13.46
C ALA A 186 9.79 3.50 12.76
N PRO A 187 10.26 2.50 11.98
CA PRO A 187 9.40 1.66 11.14
C PRO A 187 8.28 0.93 11.90
N VAL A 188 8.59 0.30 13.03
CA VAL A 188 7.61 -0.48 13.80
C VAL A 188 6.54 0.43 14.45
N PRO A 189 6.89 1.55 15.11
CA PRO A 189 5.91 2.54 15.53
C PRO A 189 5.05 3.09 14.38
N ALA A 190 5.62 3.37 13.21
CA ALA A 190 4.88 3.87 12.06
C ALA A 190 3.84 2.85 11.55
N LEU A 191 4.20 1.57 11.48
CA LEU A 191 3.26 0.49 11.12
C LEU A 191 2.11 0.38 12.13
N LYS A 192 2.42 0.47 13.43
CA LYS A 192 1.41 0.44 14.50
C LYS A 192 0.48 1.66 14.43
N ALA A 193 1.03 2.85 14.21
CA ALA A 193 0.26 4.08 14.07
C ALA A 193 -0.64 4.04 12.84
N SER A 194 -0.14 3.57 11.69
CA SER A 194 -0.96 3.36 10.48
C SER A 194 -2.08 2.36 10.72
N PHE A 195 -1.78 1.22 11.36
CA PHE A 195 -2.79 0.22 11.68
C PHE A 195 -3.87 0.78 12.62
N ALA A 196 -3.46 1.46 13.70
CA ALA A 196 -4.36 2.09 14.65
C ALA A 196 -5.23 3.18 13.98
N ALA A 197 -4.64 3.97 13.09
CA ALA A 197 -5.35 4.99 12.32
C ALA A 197 -6.42 4.39 11.43
N ASN A 198 -6.08 3.35 10.66
CA ASN A 198 -7.04 2.67 9.80
C ASN A 198 -8.14 1.97 10.61
N MET A 199 -7.82 1.41 11.78
CA MET A 199 -8.80 0.75 12.64
C MET A 199 -9.76 1.74 13.30
N LYS A 200 -9.23 2.87 13.79
CA LYS A 200 -10.02 3.97 14.34
C LYS A 200 -10.94 4.61 13.28
N ASN A 201 -10.49 4.61 12.03
CA ASN A 201 -11.19 5.17 10.87
C ASN A 201 -11.79 4.09 9.95
N TRP A 202 -12.14 2.92 10.48
CA TRP A 202 -12.53 1.76 9.65
C TRP A 202 -13.67 2.06 8.68
N LEU A 203 -14.65 2.88 9.09
CA LEU A 203 -15.83 3.18 8.27
C LEU A 203 -15.45 4.03 7.05
N VAL A 204 -14.73 5.14 7.24
CA VAL A 204 -14.27 5.98 6.13
C VAL A 204 -13.26 5.24 5.25
N MET A 205 -12.40 4.39 5.83
CA MET A 205 -11.49 3.53 5.08
C MET A 205 -12.21 2.46 4.27
N MET A 206 -13.32 1.91 4.77
CA MET A 206 -14.15 0.97 4.03
C MET A 206 -14.82 1.66 2.83
N VAL A 207 -15.38 2.86 3.03
CA VAL A 207 -15.95 3.66 1.93
C VAL A 207 -14.87 3.99 0.89
N PHE A 208 -13.71 4.46 1.33
CA PHE A 208 -12.58 4.73 0.45
C PHE A 208 -12.15 3.48 -0.32
N GLY A 209 -11.96 2.35 0.36
CA GLY A 209 -11.59 1.08 -0.25
C GLY A 209 -12.60 0.58 -1.29
N LEU A 210 -13.91 0.73 -1.03
CA LEU A 210 -14.95 0.38 -2.00
C LEU A 210 -14.90 1.26 -3.25
N ILE A 211 -14.69 2.58 -3.09
CA ILE A 211 -14.56 3.48 -4.24
C ILE A 211 -13.29 3.13 -5.04
N VAL A 212 -12.16 2.92 -4.35
CA VAL A 212 -10.89 2.52 -4.99
C VAL A 212 -11.04 1.18 -5.72
N LEU A 213 -11.78 0.22 -5.17
CA LEU A 213 -12.07 -1.06 -5.83
C LEU A 213 -12.80 -0.85 -7.16
N VAL A 214 -13.88 -0.04 -7.16
CA VAL A 214 -14.64 0.29 -8.36
C VAL A 214 -13.77 1.02 -9.39
N LEU A 215 -12.98 2.01 -8.96
CA LEU A 215 -12.05 2.73 -9.84
C LEU A 215 -10.99 1.81 -10.42
N SER A 216 -10.44 0.90 -9.61
CA SER A 216 -9.43 -0.07 -10.03
C SER A 216 -9.99 -1.06 -11.05
N PHE A 217 -11.25 -1.49 -10.92
CA PHE A 217 -11.93 -2.32 -11.91
C PHE A 217 -11.97 -1.62 -13.28
N PHE A 218 -12.41 -0.35 -13.33
CA PHE A 218 -12.43 0.40 -14.59
C PHE A 218 -11.03 0.70 -15.13
N ALA A 219 -10.06 0.98 -14.26
CA ALA A 219 -8.67 1.23 -14.64
C ALA A 219 -7.98 -0.02 -15.23
N ALA A 220 -8.43 -1.21 -14.84
CA ALA A 220 -7.94 -2.48 -15.36
C ALA A 220 -8.46 -2.82 -16.77
N LEU A 221 -9.67 -2.38 -17.14
CA LEU A 221 -10.29 -2.66 -18.45
C LEU A 221 -9.40 -2.33 -19.67
N PRO A 222 -8.72 -1.17 -19.75
CA PRO A 222 -7.81 -0.85 -20.86
C PRO A 222 -6.44 -1.54 -20.68
N MET A 223 -6.43 -2.85 -20.40
CA MET A 223 -5.21 -3.63 -20.13
C MET A 223 -4.32 -3.03 -19.02
N GLY A 224 -4.94 -2.42 -18.00
CA GLY A 224 -4.24 -1.77 -16.90
C GLY A 224 -3.66 -0.38 -17.21
N LEU A 225 -3.82 0.17 -18.41
CA LEU A 225 -3.35 1.52 -18.73
C LEU A 225 -4.05 2.61 -17.90
N GLY A 226 -5.25 2.34 -17.37
CA GLY A 226 -5.93 3.26 -16.46
C GLY A 226 -5.16 3.49 -15.15
N PHE A 227 -4.28 2.56 -14.75
CA PHE A 227 -3.41 2.73 -13.58
C PHE A 227 -2.37 3.84 -13.77
N LEU A 228 -2.06 4.24 -15.01
CA LEU A 228 -1.19 5.40 -15.27
C LEU A 228 -1.76 6.69 -14.68
N VAL A 229 -3.08 6.82 -14.69
CA VAL A 229 -3.81 7.95 -14.10
C VAL A 229 -4.22 7.65 -12.66
N LEU A 230 -4.67 6.42 -12.39
CA LEU A 230 -5.19 6.09 -11.06
C LEU A 230 -4.07 6.10 -9.99
N MET A 231 -2.84 5.66 -10.30
CA MET A 231 -1.73 5.68 -9.35
C MET A 231 -1.49 7.06 -8.71
N PRO A 232 -1.22 8.15 -9.46
CA PRO A 232 -0.98 9.46 -8.87
C PRO A 232 -2.22 9.99 -8.13
N VAL A 233 -3.42 9.66 -8.59
CA VAL A 233 -4.66 10.00 -7.90
C VAL A 233 -4.74 9.30 -6.53
N LEU A 234 -4.41 8.01 -6.46
CA LEU A 234 -4.43 7.25 -5.21
C LEU A 234 -3.36 7.74 -4.24
N PHE A 235 -2.14 8.04 -4.70
CA PHE A 235 -1.11 8.62 -3.85
C PHE A 235 -1.47 10.02 -3.37
N GLY A 236 -2.10 10.85 -4.22
CA GLY A 236 -2.61 12.16 -3.82
C GLY A 236 -3.74 12.06 -2.79
N ALA A 237 -4.65 11.10 -2.97
CA ALA A 237 -5.70 10.81 -2.00
C ALA A 237 -5.15 10.26 -0.68
N LEU A 238 -4.13 9.39 -0.75
CA LEU A 238 -3.43 8.87 0.42
C LEU A 238 -2.71 9.99 1.20
N TYR A 239 -2.06 10.92 0.49
CA TYR A 239 -1.44 12.09 1.10
C TYR A 239 -2.48 13.02 1.77
N ALA A 240 -3.62 13.25 1.11
CA ALA A 240 -4.74 14.00 1.68
C ALA A 240 -5.30 13.31 2.94
N ALA A 241 -5.51 12.00 2.90
CA ALA A 241 -5.97 11.21 4.04
C ALA A 241 -4.96 11.23 5.19
N TYR A 242 -3.66 11.15 4.88
CA TYR A 242 -2.59 11.28 5.85
C TYR A 242 -2.65 12.64 6.57
N LYS A 243 -2.71 13.75 5.82
CA LYS A 243 -2.83 15.10 6.41
C LYS A 243 -4.09 15.21 7.26
N ASP A 244 -5.21 14.70 6.75
CA ASP A 244 -6.50 14.79 7.41
C ASP A 244 -6.54 14.02 8.74
N ILE A 245 -5.96 12.81 8.78
CA ILE A 245 -6.03 11.92 9.94
C ILE A 245 -4.96 12.24 10.99
N PHE A 246 -3.78 12.68 10.57
CA PHE A 246 -2.63 12.84 11.46
C PHE A 246 -2.24 14.29 11.74
N LEU A 247 -2.62 15.25 10.88
CA LEU A 247 -2.24 16.66 11.03
C LEU A 247 -3.45 17.60 11.18
N GLY A 248 -4.67 17.08 11.02
CA GLY A 248 -5.92 17.82 11.12
C GLY A 248 -6.61 17.72 12.48
#